data_AF-A0A838PPF8-F1
#
_entry.id   AF-A0A838PPF8-F1
#
_cell.length_a   1.000
_cell.length_b   1.000
_cell.length_c   1.000
_cell.angle_alpha   90.00
_cell.angle_beta   90.00
_cell.angle_gamma   90.00
#
_symmetry.space_group_name_H-M   'P 1'
#
loop_
_entity.id
_entity.type
_entity.pdbx_description
1 polymer ?
#
loop_
_entity_poly.entity_id
_entity_poly.type
_entity_poly.pdbx_seq_one_letter_code
_entity_poly.pdbx_strand_id
1 'polypeptide(L)'
;MLDVEQWAEIRRMKRVEGLSQREIHRRTGVHRDTIRRALASPEPPSYGPRPRRASKLDPYRAEVERLLAGDPTLSGVRVREEIEALGYEGSKTILDELLREVRPLYRPRRTFQRTAYRPGELCQFDLCEPRREVPVGFGQTRRGFIVTAELPYSRAFAGTLVFSKELADITWGMSRCLARLGALPQKLVWDREGAIHRGGGQPTDGFAAYCGQLSAGWVILDPGDCQAKGALERTHRYVHGNFEAGRLFANALDFQDQLDRWCERINQRVHRTTRAPVAERLACERERMRALPCKLPDPDRRWVARVAPQPYLRFDRNDYSLDPRLAGRRVEITASQRAITAVALDTGELAAHHDRVFAGGLSFTDPAHQQALERLRSERKGRRPEPEVEVRPLARYDELIPA
;
A
#
# COMPACT_ATOMS: atom_id res chain seq x y z
N MET A 1 -23.07 -29.86 -31.79
CA MET A 1 -23.67 -28.55 -32.17
C MET A 1 -22.92 -28.10 -33.40
N LEU A 2 -23.60 -27.58 -34.41
CA LEU A 2 -22.98 -27.38 -35.74
C LEU A 2 -22.71 -25.89 -35.92
N ASP A 3 -21.44 -25.53 -36.11
CA ASP A 3 -21.04 -24.13 -36.29
C ASP A 3 -21.44 -23.62 -37.68
N VAL A 4 -21.58 -22.30 -37.83
CA VAL A 4 -22.02 -21.65 -39.09
C VAL A 4 -21.08 -22.01 -40.25
N GLU A 5 -19.78 -22.11 -39.99
CA GLU A 5 -18.77 -22.52 -40.97
C GLU A 5 -18.98 -23.96 -41.43
N GLN A 6 -19.18 -24.89 -40.49
CA GLN A 6 -19.49 -26.29 -40.81
C GLN A 6 -20.84 -26.43 -41.55
N TRP A 7 -21.82 -25.58 -41.25
CA TRP A 7 -23.12 -25.57 -41.91
C TRP A 7 -23.01 -25.16 -43.37
N ALA A 8 -22.24 -24.10 -43.64
CA ALA A 8 -21.97 -23.63 -44.99
C ALA A 8 -21.22 -24.67 -45.81
N GLU A 9 -20.19 -25.30 -45.23
CA GLU A 9 -19.36 -26.29 -45.91
C GLU A 9 -20.16 -27.55 -46.29
N ILE A 10 -21.00 -28.08 -45.39
CA ILE A 10 -21.90 -29.21 -45.67
C ILE A 10 -22.84 -28.89 -46.85
N ARG A 11 -23.36 -27.66 -46.91
CA ARG A 11 -24.28 -27.23 -47.97
C ARG A 11 -23.56 -27.06 -49.30
N ARG A 12 -22.33 -26.52 -49.29
CA ARG A 12 -21.48 -26.42 -50.48
C ARG A 12 -21.15 -27.81 -51.03
N MET A 13 -20.66 -28.72 -50.19
CA MET A 13 -20.36 -30.10 -50.56
C MET A 13 -21.56 -30.83 -51.18
N LYS A 14 -22.78 -30.55 -50.71
CA LYS A 14 -23.99 -31.17 -51.26
C LYS A 14 -24.52 -30.51 -52.54
N ARG A 15 -24.59 -29.17 -52.56
CA ARG A 15 -25.30 -28.40 -53.60
C ARG A 15 -24.40 -28.01 -54.78
N VAL A 16 -23.11 -27.83 -54.55
CA VAL A 16 -22.13 -27.45 -55.58
C VAL A 16 -21.35 -28.67 -56.04
N GLU A 17 -20.80 -29.44 -55.09
CA GLU A 17 -19.93 -30.59 -55.40
C GLU A 17 -20.69 -31.90 -55.62
N GLY A 18 -22.03 -31.90 -55.44
CA GLY A 18 -22.90 -33.04 -55.73
C GLY A 18 -22.74 -34.26 -54.81
N LEU A 19 -21.97 -34.15 -53.72
CA LEU A 19 -21.60 -35.29 -52.88
C LEU A 19 -22.81 -35.94 -52.20
N SER A 20 -22.74 -37.25 -51.93
CA SER A 20 -23.77 -37.95 -51.16
C SER A 20 -23.67 -37.59 -49.68
N GLN A 21 -24.79 -37.62 -48.92
CA GLN A 21 -24.75 -37.37 -47.46
C GLN A 21 -23.83 -38.37 -46.72
N ARG A 22 -23.64 -39.58 -47.29
CA ARG A 22 -22.70 -40.58 -46.75
C ARG A 22 -21.25 -40.15 -46.91
N GLU A 23 -20.91 -39.54 -48.05
CA GLU A 23 -19.57 -39.04 -48.32
C GLU A 23 -19.27 -37.77 -47.51
N ILE A 24 -20.26 -36.89 -47.36
CA ILE A 24 -20.13 -35.71 -46.48
C ILE A 24 -19.89 -36.13 -45.02
N HIS A 25 -20.61 -37.15 -44.54
CA HIS A 25 -20.36 -37.72 -43.20
C HIS A 25 -18.94 -38.26 -43.06
N ARG A 26 -18.43 -38.98 -44.07
CA ARG A 26 -17.07 -39.51 -44.06
C ARG A 26 -16.01 -38.41 -44.02
N ARG A 27 -16.21 -37.30 -44.74
CA ARG A 27 -15.23 -36.19 -44.80
C ARG A 27 -15.28 -35.25 -43.60
N THR A 28 -16.47 -34.98 -43.06
CA THR A 28 -16.66 -33.97 -42.02
C THR A 28 -16.80 -34.56 -40.61
N GLY A 29 -17.01 -35.88 -40.49
CA GLY A 29 -17.32 -36.54 -39.22
C GLY A 29 -18.70 -36.20 -38.63
N VAL A 30 -19.48 -35.33 -39.29
CA VAL A 30 -20.78 -34.87 -38.78
C VAL A 30 -21.85 -35.95 -38.96
N HIS A 31 -22.61 -36.26 -37.91
CA HIS A 31 -23.67 -37.27 -37.95
C HIS A 31 -24.70 -37.00 -39.07
N ARG A 32 -25.16 -38.05 -39.76
CA ARG A 32 -26.04 -37.95 -40.94
C ARG A 32 -27.35 -37.21 -40.68
N ASP A 33 -27.92 -37.31 -39.49
CA ASP A 33 -29.15 -36.56 -39.14
C ASP A 33 -28.89 -35.06 -38.95
N THR A 34 -27.68 -34.68 -38.53
CA THR A 34 -27.28 -33.28 -38.42
C THR A 34 -26.95 -32.72 -39.80
N ILE A 35 -26.36 -33.50 -40.70
CA ILE A 35 -26.21 -33.17 -42.12
C ILE A 35 -27.59 -32.95 -42.76
N ARG A 36 -28.55 -33.86 -42.54
CA ARG A 36 -29.91 -33.74 -43.07
C ARG A 36 -30.59 -32.45 -42.60
N ARG A 37 -30.48 -32.12 -41.31
CA ARG A 37 -31.01 -30.85 -40.74
C ARG A 37 -30.32 -29.61 -41.32
N ALA A 38 -28.99 -29.65 -41.49
CA ALA A 38 -28.23 -28.54 -42.09
C ALA A 38 -28.59 -28.29 -43.56
N LEU A 39 -28.87 -29.35 -44.32
CA LEU A 39 -29.32 -29.24 -45.72
C LEU A 39 -30.76 -28.71 -45.86
N ALA A 40 -31.63 -29.04 -44.90
CA ALA A 40 -33.01 -28.60 -44.87
C ALA A 40 -33.15 -27.13 -44.46
N SER A 41 -32.32 -26.64 -43.53
CA SER A 41 -32.36 -25.23 -43.09
C SER A 41 -31.77 -24.31 -44.17
N PRO A 42 -32.54 -23.37 -44.76
CA PRO A 42 -31.99 -22.37 -45.68
C PRO A 42 -31.15 -21.31 -44.97
N GLU A 43 -31.35 -21.14 -43.66
CA GLU A 43 -30.67 -20.16 -42.81
C GLU A 43 -29.60 -20.81 -41.92
N PRO A 44 -28.54 -20.06 -41.55
CA PRO A 44 -27.50 -20.54 -40.64
C PRO A 44 -28.08 -20.84 -39.24
N PRO A 45 -27.47 -21.77 -38.49
CA PRO A 45 -27.94 -22.10 -37.14
C PRO A 45 -27.83 -20.88 -36.21
N SER A 46 -28.98 -20.39 -35.74
CA SER A 46 -29.06 -19.33 -34.73
C SER A 46 -29.16 -19.93 -33.33
N TYR A 47 -28.23 -19.55 -32.46
CA TYR A 47 -28.21 -19.94 -31.06
C TYR A 47 -28.46 -18.71 -30.18
N GLY A 48 -29.74 -18.37 -30.01
CA GLY A 48 -30.16 -17.31 -29.09
C GLY A 48 -30.24 -17.80 -27.64
N PRO A 49 -30.05 -16.91 -26.64
CA PRO A 49 -30.34 -17.23 -25.25
C PRO A 49 -31.82 -17.62 -25.10
N ARG A 50 -32.09 -18.66 -24.30
CA ARG A 50 -33.47 -19.09 -24.01
C ARG A 50 -34.29 -17.90 -23.47
N PRO A 51 -35.59 -17.80 -23.81
CA PRO A 51 -36.45 -16.77 -23.24
C PRO A 51 -36.40 -16.82 -21.71
N ARG A 52 -36.23 -15.66 -21.07
CA ARG A 52 -36.25 -15.54 -19.61
C ARG A 52 -37.61 -16.04 -19.09
N ARG A 53 -37.60 -16.99 -18.15
CA ARG A 53 -38.81 -17.41 -17.44
C ARG A 53 -39.31 -16.26 -16.58
N ALA A 54 -40.62 -16.08 -16.49
CA ALA A 54 -41.23 -15.10 -15.60
C ALA A 54 -40.80 -15.35 -14.15
N SER A 55 -40.33 -14.29 -13.49
CA SER A 55 -39.93 -14.31 -12.09
C SER A 55 -41.16 -14.13 -11.19
N LYS A 56 -41.15 -14.75 -10.01
CA LYS A 56 -42.16 -14.50 -8.96
C LYS A 56 -42.23 -13.03 -8.53
N LEU A 57 -41.21 -12.24 -8.84
CA LEU A 57 -41.10 -10.83 -8.50
C LEU A 57 -41.68 -9.91 -9.59
N ASP A 58 -41.94 -10.42 -10.80
CA ASP A 58 -42.41 -9.59 -11.92
C ASP A 58 -43.72 -8.82 -11.61
N PRO A 59 -44.72 -9.40 -10.90
CA PRO A 59 -45.94 -8.65 -10.52
C PRO A 59 -45.69 -7.49 -9.55
N TYR A 60 -44.61 -7.53 -8.77
CA TYR A 60 -44.30 -6.55 -7.73
C TYR A 60 -43.28 -5.49 -8.18
N ARG A 61 -42.76 -5.60 -9.41
CA ARG A 61 -41.74 -4.69 -9.95
C ARG A 61 -42.17 -3.22 -9.89
N ALA A 62 -43.41 -2.93 -10.29
CA ALA A 62 -43.93 -1.56 -10.31
C ALA A 62 -43.94 -0.93 -8.90
N GLU A 63 -44.24 -1.72 -7.88
CA GLU A 63 -44.23 -1.24 -6.50
C GLU A 63 -42.80 -1.01 -5.98
N VAL A 64 -41.87 -1.92 -6.29
CA VAL A 64 -40.45 -1.73 -5.98
C VAL A 64 -39.93 -0.44 -6.62
N GLU A 65 -40.29 -0.19 -7.88
CA GLU A 65 -39.93 1.04 -8.60
C GLU A 65 -40.56 2.29 -7.97
N ARG A 66 -41.83 2.23 -7.54
CA ARG A 66 -42.50 3.31 -6.80
C ARG A 66 -41.80 3.65 -5.48
N LEU A 67 -41.43 2.62 -4.70
CA LEU A 67 -40.70 2.79 -3.44
C LEU A 67 -39.33 3.44 -3.67
N LEU A 68 -38.59 2.96 -4.69
CA LEU A 68 -37.28 3.51 -5.04
C LEU A 68 -37.35 4.92 -5.63
N ALA A 69 -38.44 5.29 -6.30
CA ALA A 69 -38.68 6.64 -6.77
C ALA A 69 -38.91 7.63 -5.61
N GLY A 70 -39.54 7.17 -4.52
CA GLY A 70 -39.72 7.96 -3.31
C GLY A 70 -38.45 8.10 -2.47
N ASP A 71 -37.72 7.00 -2.26
CA ASP A 71 -36.42 6.99 -1.59
C ASP A 71 -35.49 5.89 -2.16
N PRO A 72 -34.48 6.26 -2.98
CA PRO A 72 -33.54 5.31 -3.57
C PRO A 72 -32.61 4.61 -2.56
N THR A 73 -32.59 5.08 -1.31
CA THR A 73 -31.73 4.56 -0.23
C THR A 73 -32.42 3.53 0.66
N LEU A 74 -33.74 3.33 0.52
CA LEU A 74 -34.53 2.33 1.26
C LEU A 74 -33.83 0.98 1.36
N SER A 75 -33.71 0.40 2.55
CA SER A 75 -33.04 -0.88 2.71
C SER A 75 -33.77 -2.00 1.95
N GLY A 76 -33.05 -3.01 1.44
CA GLY A 76 -33.68 -4.15 0.77
C GLY A 76 -34.61 -4.94 1.70
N VAL A 77 -34.38 -4.87 3.01
CA VAL A 77 -35.28 -5.40 4.05
C VAL A 77 -36.60 -4.65 4.04
N ARG A 78 -36.57 -3.31 4.08
CA ARG A 78 -37.78 -2.48 4.07
C ARG A 78 -38.58 -2.65 2.79
N VAL A 79 -37.91 -2.70 1.63
CA VAL A 79 -38.59 -2.96 0.35
C VAL A 79 -39.26 -4.33 0.34
N ARG A 80 -38.63 -5.34 0.95
CA ARG A 80 -39.20 -6.69 1.06
C ARG A 80 -40.46 -6.72 1.92
N GLU A 81 -40.43 -6.08 3.08
CA GLU A 81 -41.60 -5.99 3.97
C GLU A 81 -42.82 -5.38 3.25
N GLU A 82 -42.60 -4.32 2.46
CA GLU A 82 -43.66 -3.65 1.71
C GLU A 82 -44.28 -4.56 0.63
N ILE A 83 -43.47 -5.33 -0.10
CA ILE A 83 -44.00 -6.25 -1.12
C ILE A 83 -44.53 -7.56 -0.52
N GLU A 84 -44.04 -8.00 0.63
CA GLU A 84 -44.59 -9.14 1.38
C GLU A 84 -46.02 -8.84 1.85
N ALA A 85 -46.29 -7.60 2.28
CA ALA A 85 -47.64 -7.15 2.61
C ALA A 85 -48.61 -7.21 1.41
N LEU A 86 -48.08 -7.21 0.18
CA LEU A 86 -48.84 -7.35 -1.07
C LEU A 86 -48.94 -8.80 -1.56
N GLY A 87 -48.41 -9.77 -0.82
CA GLY A 87 -48.47 -11.20 -1.15
C GLY A 87 -47.22 -11.76 -1.84
N TYR A 88 -46.07 -11.09 -1.76
CA TYR A 88 -44.83 -11.62 -2.31
C TYR A 88 -44.29 -12.81 -1.49
N GLU A 89 -44.24 -13.99 -2.10
CA GLU A 89 -43.71 -15.24 -1.51
C GLU A 89 -42.34 -15.66 -2.08
N GLY A 90 -41.65 -14.75 -2.77
CA GLY A 90 -40.36 -15.05 -3.39
C GLY A 90 -39.18 -14.94 -2.41
N SER A 91 -38.01 -15.44 -2.82
CA SER A 91 -36.82 -15.41 -1.98
C SER A 91 -36.13 -14.04 -2.00
N LYS A 92 -35.47 -13.69 -0.89
CA LYS A 92 -34.65 -12.47 -0.75
C LYS A 92 -33.65 -12.29 -1.90
N THR A 93 -33.06 -13.37 -2.40
CA THR A 93 -32.07 -13.33 -3.48
C THR A 93 -32.64 -12.74 -4.78
N ILE A 94 -33.89 -13.07 -5.11
CA ILE A 94 -34.57 -12.57 -6.32
C ILE A 94 -34.80 -11.05 -6.20
N LEU A 95 -35.20 -10.59 -5.01
CA LEU A 95 -35.35 -9.17 -4.72
C LEU A 95 -34.01 -8.44 -4.76
N ASP A 96 -32.95 -9.01 -4.16
CA ASP A 96 -31.62 -8.40 -4.17
C ASP A 96 -31.07 -8.26 -5.60
N GLU A 97 -31.31 -9.24 -6.47
CA GLU A 97 -30.96 -9.19 -7.89
C GLU A 97 -31.71 -8.05 -8.61
N LEU A 98 -33.03 -7.95 -8.43
CA LEU A 98 -33.81 -6.86 -9.00
C LEU A 98 -33.35 -5.49 -8.48
N LEU A 99 -33.13 -5.37 -7.16
CA LEU A 99 -32.67 -4.13 -6.55
C LEU A 99 -31.29 -3.73 -7.08
N ARG A 100 -30.39 -4.66 -7.37
CA ARG A 100 -29.10 -4.36 -8.02
C ARG A 100 -29.27 -3.81 -9.44
N GLU A 101 -30.24 -4.31 -10.19
CA GLU A 101 -30.53 -3.87 -11.55
C GLU A 101 -31.23 -2.50 -11.57
N VAL A 102 -32.25 -2.32 -10.73
CA VAL A 102 -33.22 -1.23 -10.84
C VAL A 102 -32.83 -0.01 -9.99
N ARG A 103 -32.29 -0.21 -8.79
CA ARG A 103 -31.92 0.90 -7.86
C ARG A 103 -30.96 1.93 -8.45
N PRO A 104 -29.96 1.57 -9.28
CA PRO A 104 -29.09 2.56 -9.92
C PRO A 104 -29.84 3.57 -10.81
N LEU A 105 -31.01 3.21 -11.35
CA LEU A 105 -31.82 4.08 -12.22
C LEU A 105 -32.50 5.21 -11.44
N TYR A 106 -32.85 4.95 -10.18
CA TYR A 106 -33.54 5.90 -9.30
C TYR A 106 -32.59 6.71 -8.42
N ARG A 107 -31.33 6.29 -8.29
CA ARG A 107 -30.31 7.11 -7.63
C ARG A 107 -30.04 8.37 -8.46
N PRO A 108 -29.91 9.55 -7.82
CA PRO A 108 -29.45 10.74 -8.52
C PRO A 108 -28.18 10.41 -9.30
N ARG A 109 -28.21 10.60 -10.62
CA ARG A 109 -27.03 10.40 -11.46
C ARG A 109 -25.98 11.40 -11.00
N ARG A 110 -24.93 10.93 -10.32
CA ARG A 110 -23.79 11.77 -9.95
C ARG A 110 -23.10 12.22 -11.24
N THR A 111 -23.39 13.45 -11.67
CA THR A 111 -22.58 14.14 -12.67
C THR A 111 -21.28 14.56 -12.01
N PHE A 112 -20.18 13.95 -12.41
CA PHE A 112 -18.86 14.30 -11.92
C PHE A 112 -18.42 15.62 -12.56
N GLN A 113 -18.34 16.69 -11.77
CA GLN A 113 -17.73 17.95 -12.20
C GLN A 113 -16.26 17.67 -12.58
N ARG A 114 -15.78 18.26 -13.69
CA ARG A 114 -14.33 18.29 -13.99
C ARG A 114 -13.67 19.13 -12.89
N THR A 115 -12.96 18.48 -11.98
CA THR A 115 -12.15 19.15 -10.96
C THR A 115 -11.07 19.98 -11.65
N ALA A 116 -11.19 21.30 -11.59
CA ALA A 116 -10.16 22.22 -12.05
C ALA A 116 -9.16 22.44 -10.90
N TYR A 117 -7.90 22.08 -11.12
CA TYR A 117 -6.84 22.27 -10.13
C TYR A 117 -6.19 23.64 -10.32
N ARG A 118 -6.05 24.42 -9.24
CA ARG A 118 -5.28 25.66 -9.27
C ARG A 118 -3.78 25.33 -9.08
N PRO A 119 -2.87 26.04 -9.77
CA PRO A 119 -1.44 25.82 -9.59
C PRO A 119 -1.02 26.06 -8.13
N GLY A 120 -0.27 25.11 -7.56
CA GLY A 120 0.34 25.22 -6.23
C GLY A 120 -0.64 25.07 -5.06
N GLU A 121 -1.92 24.81 -5.33
CA GLU A 121 -2.93 24.68 -4.28
C GLU A 121 -2.80 23.35 -3.53
N LEU A 122 -2.65 22.25 -4.26
CA LEU A 122 -2.76 20.89 -3.72
C LEU A 122 -1.54 20.05 -4.10
N CYS A 123 -1.05 19.24 -3.15
CA CYS A 123 -0.25 18.07 -3.45
C CYS A 123 -0.91 16.85 -2.84
N GLN A 124 -1.18 15.84 -3.66
CA GLN A 124 -1.82 14.61 -3.25
C GLN A 124 -0.78 13.57 -2.88
N PHE A 125 -0.91 13.03 -1.67
CA PHE A 125 -0.10 11.93 -1.18
C PHE A 125 -0.90 10.63 -1.12
N ASP A 126 -0.17 9.52 -1.22
CA ASP A 126 -0.70 8.17 -1.13
C ASP A 126 0.41 7.18 -0.70
N LEU A 127 0.01 6.02 -0.19
CA LEU A 127 0.89 4.90 0.12
C LEU A 127 0.66 3.73 -0.83
N CYS A 128 1.59 3.56 -1.77
CA CYS A 128 1.60 2.44 -2.69
C CYS A 128 2.48 1.30 -2.17
N GLU A 129 1.92 0.12 -1.94
CA GLU A 129 2.71 -1.09 -1.63
C GLU A 129 3.36 -1.63 -2.92
N PRO A 130 4.70 -1.76 -3.01
CA PRO A 130 5.36 -2.38 -4.16
C PRO A 130 4.81 -3.79 -4.46
N ARG A 131 4.89 -4.24 -5.71
CA ARG A 131 4.42 -5.57 -6.15
C ARG A 131 5.14 -6.73 -5.46
N ARG A 132 6.41 -6.51 -5.10
CA ARG A 132 7.28 -7.50 -4.46
C ARG A 132 7.89 -6.89 -3.23
N GLU A 133 8.23 -7.73 -2.26
CA GLU A 133 9.06 -7.28 -1.16
C GLU A 133 10.41 -6.77 -1.67
N VAL A 134 10.93 -5.75 -1.00
CA VAL A 134 12.19 -5.11 -1.38
C VAL A 134 13.33 -5.81 -0.66
N PRO A 135 14.45 -6.16 -1.34
CA PRO A 135 15.63 -6.66 -0.68
C PRO A 135 16.21 -5.65 0.31
N VAL A 136 16.57 -6.11 1.51
CA VAL A 136 17.05 -5.26 2.62
C VAL A 136 18.43 -5.69 3.11
N GLY A 137 19.16 -6.44 2.30
CA GLY A 137 20.45 -7.03 2.64
C GLY A 137 20.31 -8.35 3.42
N PHE A 138 21.44 -8.97 3.74
CA PHE A 138 21.51 -10.21 4.54
C PHE A 138 20.66 -11.38 3.99
N GLY A 139 20.44 -11.43 2.68
CA GLY A 139 19.57 -12.44 2.05
C GLY A 139 18.09 -12.31 2.40
N GLN A 140 17.67 -11.18 2.98
CA GLN A 140 16.29 -10.94 3.42
C GLN A 140 15.57 -9.93 2.52
N THR A 141 14.26 -10.06 2.48
CA THR A 141 13.32 -9.11 1.88
C THR A 141 12.40 -8.54 2.95
N ARG A 142 11.78 -7.39 2.66
CA ARG A 142 10.80 -6.76 3.55
C ARG A 142 9.71 -6.08 2.73
N ARG A 143 8.46 -6.17 3.23
CA ARG A 143 7.36 -5.35 2.72
C ARG A 143 7.68 -3.85 2.91
N GLY A 144 7.76 -3.14 1.79
CA GLY A 144 7.93 -1.68 1.75
C GLY A 144 6.65 -0.95 1.39
N PHE A 145 6.71 0.37 1.45
CA PHE A 145 5.66 1.29 1.01
C PHE A 145 6.30 2.45 0.27
N ILE A 146 5.69 2.92 -0.79
CA ILE A 146 6.12 4.10 -1.54
C ILE A 146 5.18 5.24 -1.15
N VAL A 147 5.70 6.20 -0.39
CA VAL A 147 5.05 7.50 -0.22
C VAL A 147 5.13 8.21 -1.55
N THR A 148 3.99 8.32 -2.23
CA THR A 148 3.90 9.04 -3.51
C THR A 148 3.40 10.46 -3.29
N ALA A 149 3.82 11.37 -4.15
CA ALA A 149 3.35 12.75 -4.18
C ALA A 149 3.07 13.15 -5.63
N GLU A 150 1.85 13.59 -5.91
CA GLU A 150 1.45 14.13 -7.21
C GLU A 150 0.93 15.56 -7.05
N LEU A 151 1.43 16.49 -7.87
CA LEU A 151 0.82 17.82 -8.03
C LEU A 151 -0.27 17.73 -9.10
N PRO A 152 -1.57 17.85 -8.77
CA PRO A 152 -2.64 17.61 -9.74
C PRO A 152 -2.68 18.58 -10.93
N TYR A 153 -2.11 19.79 -10.77
CA TYR A 153 -2.04 20.80 -11.84
C TYR A 153 -0.91 20.49 -12.85
N SER A 154 0.33 20.32 -12.41
CA SER A 154 1.46 20.01 -13.30
C SER A 154 1.53 18.55 -13.70
N ARG A 155 0.97 17.64 -12.89
CA ARG A 155 1.16 16.18 -12.93
C ARG A 155 2.59 15.75 -12.58
N ALA A 156 3.35 16.64 -11.92
CA ALA A 156 4.65 16.28 -11.39
C ALA A 156 4.50 15.22 -10.31
N PHE A 157 5.38 14.23 -10.36
CA PHE A 157 5.34 13.06 -9.51
C PHE A 157 6.68 12.88 -8.79
N ALA A 158 6.62 12.53 -7.51
CA ALA A 158 7.75 12.08 -6.72
C ALA A 158 7.36 10.87 -5.87
N GLY A 159 8.34 10.03 -5.53
CA GLY A 159 8.13 8.85 -4.72
C GLY A 159 9.29 8.60 -3.76
N THR A 160 8.96 8.06 -2.59
CA THR A 160 9.95 7.70 -1.57
C THR A 160 9.60 6.35 -0.94
N LEU A 161 10.56 5.42 -0.94
CA LEU A 161 10.44 4.12 -0.29
C LEU A 161 10.62 4.25 1.23
N VAL A 162 9.72 3.63 1.99
CA VAL A 162 9.75 3.48 3.44
C VAL A 162 9.34 2.06 3.85
N PHE A 163 9.59 1.67 5.10
CA PHE A 163 9.35 0.29 5.59
C PHE A 163 8.36 0.19 6.75
N SER A 164 7.69 1.29 7.09
CA SER A 164 6.60 1.35 8.05
C SER A 164 5.54 2.36 7.59
N LYS A 165 4.32 2.17 8.09
CA LYS A 165 3.24 3.17 8.03
C LYS A 165 3.18 4.04 9.29
N GLU A 166 4.21 4.00 10.13
CA GLU A 166 4.34 4.92 11.26
C GLU A 166 4.52 6.36 10.75
N LEU A 167 4.01 7.33 11.52
CA LEU A 167 4.02 8.75 11.16
C LEU A 167 5.42 9.27 10.85
N ALA A 168 6.44 8.86 11.61
CA ALA A 168 7.83 9.23 11.40
C ALA A 168 8.31 8.86 9.98
N ASP A 169 8.06 7.62 9.57
CA ASP A 169 8.46 7.12 8.26
C ASP A 169 7.67 7.80 7.13
N ILE A 170 6.36 8.00 7.31
CA ILE A 170 5.51 8.70 6.34
C ILE A 170 5.94 10.16 6.16
N THR A 171 6.12 10.90 7.25
CA THR A 171 6.52 12.32 7.20
C THR A 171 7.95 12.51 6.67
N TRP A 172 8.85 11.56 6.91
CA TRP A 172 10.15 11.52 6.24
C TRP A 172 9.98 11.37 4.72
N GLY A 173 9.14 10.41 4.28
CA GLY A 173 8.85 10.21 2.86
C GLY A 173 8.19 11.41 2.20
N MET A 174 7.25 12.06 2.90
CA MET A 174 6.62 13.29 2.45
C MET A 174 7.64 14.42 2.27
N SER A 175 8.48 14.64 3.27
CA SER A 175 9.52 15.68 3.26
C SER A 175 10.47 15.49 2.08
N ARG A 176 10.89 14.24 1.83
CA ARG A 176 11.72 13.90 0.69
C ARG A 176 11.01 14.16 -0.65
N CYS A 177 9.74 13.78 -0.78
CA CYS A 177 8.95 14.07 -1.98
C CYS A 177 8.79 15.57 -2.23
N LEU A 178 8.48 16.36 -1.20
CA LEU A 178 8.39 17.83 -1.29
C LEU A 178 9.72 18.45 -1.71
N ALA A 179 10.84 17.97 -1.15
CA ALA A 179 12.18 18.41 -1.55
C ALA A 179 12.44 18.14 -3.05
N ARG A 180 12.00 16.98 -3.56
CA ARG A 180 12.16 16.62 -4.98
C ARG A 180 11.26 17.43 -5.92
N LEU A 181 10.04 17.75 -5.48
CA LEU A 181 9.16 18.67 -6.21
C LEU A 181 9.68 20.12 -6.16
N GLY A 182 10.43 20.47 -5.11
CA GLY A 182 11.23 21.68 -5.01
C GLY A 182 10.46 22.93 -4.55
N ALA A 183 9.25 22.78 -4.02
CA ALA A 183 8.46 23.87 -3.43
C ALA A 183 7.34 23.30 -2.52
N LEU A 184 6.71 24.18 -1.74
CA LEU A 184 5.61 23.83 -0.84
C LEU A 184 4.25 24.26 -1.40
N PRO A 185 3.31 23.30 -1.59
CA PRO A 185 1.93 23.62 -1.95
C PRO A 185 1.20 24.28 -0.77
N GLN A 186 0.02 24.83 -1.04
CA GLN A 186 -0.83 25.40 0.02
C GLN A 186 -1.40 24.31 0.94
N LYS A 187 -1.82 23.16 0.37
CA LYS A 187 -2.45 22.07 1.12
C LYS A 187 -1.90 20.69 0.72
N LEU A 188 -1.76 19.83 1.72
CA LEU A 188 -1.38 18.42 1.56
C LEU A 188 -2.65 17.57 1.63
N VAL A 189 -2.93 16.81 0.57
CA VAL A 189 -4.13 15.98 0.47
C VAL A 189 -3.76 14.53 0.78
N TRP A 190 -4.49 13.93 1.71
CA TRP A 190 -4.35 12.53 2.08
C TRP A 190 -5.71 11.84 2.06
N ASP A 191 -5.68 10.53 1.87
CA ASP A 191 -6.80 9.67 2.19
C ASP A 191 -6.89 9.43 3.71
N ARG A 192 -7.64 8.43 4.14
CA ARG A 192 -7.85 8.12 5.56
C ARG A 192 -6.78 7.17 6.11
N GLU A 193 -5.52 7.37 5.72
CA GLU A 193 -4.39 6.63 6.28
C GLU A 193 -4.29 6.83 7.81
N GLY A 194 -4.12 5.74 8.56
CA GLY A 194 -4.32 5.73 10.01
C GLY A 194 -3.30 6.57 10.79
N ALA A 195 -2.09 6.75 10.27
CA ALA A 195 -1.09 7.63 10.87
C ALA A 195 -1.41 9.12 10.66
N ILE A 196 -2.20 9.45 9.65
CA ILE A 196 -2.53 10.81 9.23
C ILE A 196 -3.88 11.25 9.79
N HIS A 197 -4.83 10.32 9.92
CA HIS A 197 -6.23 10.58 10.21
C HIS A 197 -6.69 9.96 11.55
N ARG A 198 -7.41 10.75 12.37
CA ARG A 198 -7.97 10.30 13.66
C ARG A 198 -9.50 10.10 13.69
N GLY A 199 -10.19 10.23 12.57
CA GLY A 199 -11.65 10.23 12.48
C GLY A 199 -12.26 11.61 12.15
N GLY A 200 -13.43 11.64 11.50
CA GLY A 200 -14.22 12.87 11.27
C GLY A 200 -13.54 13.96 10.42
N GLY A 201 -12.71 13.57 9.44
CA GLY A 201 -11.89 14.50 8.64
C GLY A 201 -10.74 15.18 9.39
N GLN A 202 -10.47 14.81 10.66
CA GLN A 202 -9.44 15.44 11.48
C GLN A 202 -8.08 14.73 11.36
N PRO A 203 -6.97 15.49 11.37
CA PRO A 203 -5.62 14.94 11.37
C PRO A 203 -5.23 14.39 12.75
N THR A 204 -4.24 13.49 12.79
CA THR A 204 -3.52 13.18 14.03
C THR A 204 -2.70 14.39 14.49
N ASP A 205 -2.41 14.48 15.78
CA ASP A 205 -1.70 15.64 16.34
C ASP A 205 -0.30 15.79 15.74
N GLY A 206 0.41 14.67 15.53
CA GLY A 206 1.73 14.70 14.89
C GLY A 206 1.69 15.14 13.43
N PHE A 207 0.65 14.75 12.67
CA PHE A 207 0.48 15.23 11.30
C PHE A 207 0.10 16.71 11.24
N ALA A 208 -0.77 17.16 12.16
CA ALA A 208 -1.09 18.58 12.31
C ALA A 208 0.15 19.41 12.66
N ALA A 209 1.00 18.91 13.58
CA ALA A 209 2.26 19.55 13.94
C ALA A 209 3.24 19.62 12.75
N TYR A 210 3.35 18.55 11.96
CA TYR A 210 4.14 18.53 10.72
C TYR A 210 3.66 19.60 9.72
N CYS A 211 2.34 19.66 9.48
CA CYS A 211 1.75 20.67 8.61
C CYS A 211 1.98 22.10 9.13
N GLY A 212 1.87 22.30 10.46
CA GLY A 212 2.15 23.58 11.12
C GLY A 212 3.59 24.05 10.93
N GLN A 213 4.58 23.16 11.07
CA GLN A 213 5.99 23.47 10.81
C GLN A 213 6.26 23.87 9.34
N LEU A 214 5.51 23.29 8.39
CA LEU A 214 5.55 23.69 6.99
C LEU A 214 4.67 24.91 6.65
N SER A 215 3.86 25.37 7.62
CA SER A 215 2.77 26.32 7.40
C SER A 215 1.80 25.90 6.29
N ALA A 216 1.66 24.60 6.03
CA ALA A 216 0.78 24.03 5.01
C ALA A 216 -0.58 23.64 5.61
N GLY A 217 -1.66 23.81 4.86
CA GLY A 217 -2.95 23.23 5.21
C GLY A 217 -3.01 21.74 4.90
N TRP A 218 -4.09 21.09 5.31
CA TRP A 218 -4.36 19.69 4.98
C TRP A 218 -5.78 19.52 4.44
N VAL A 219 -5.97 18.47 3.65
CA VAL A 219 -7.27 17.98 3.23
C VAL A 219 -7.27 16.47 3.44
N ILE A 220 -8.17 15.98 4.29
CA ILE A 220 -8.38 14.53 4.48
C ILE A 220 -9.68 14.17 3.77
N LEU A 221 -9.57 13.23 2.84
CA LEU A 221 -10.69 12.86 1.97
C LEU A 221 -11.76 12.05 2.71
N ASP A 222 -13.00 12.19 2.25
CA ASP A 222 -14.15 11.47 2.77
C ASP A 222 -14.26 10.03 2.26
N PRO A 223 -14.99 9.15 2.98
CA PRO A 223 -15.04 7.75 2.62
C PRO A 223 -15.90 7.60 1.36
N GLY A 224 -15.30 7.04 0.30
CA GLY A 224 -16.01 6.83 -0.97
C GLY A 224 -16.00 8.03 -1.92
N ASP A 225 -15.04 8.96 -1.77
CA ASP A 225 -14.70 9.86 -2.88
C ASP A 225 -14.13 9.04 -4.06
N CYS A 226 -15.01 8.68 -4.99
CA CYS A 226 -14.66 7.88 -6.16
C CYS A 226 -13.61 8.55 -7.05
N GLN A 227 -13.56 9.89 -7.09
CA GLN A 227 -12.59 10.60 -7.92
C GLN A 227 -11.19 10.48 -7.35
N ALA A 228 -11.06 10.74 -6.04
CA ALA A 228 -9.79 10.60 -5.36
C ALA A 228 -9.34 9.14 -5.35
N LYS A 229 -10.21 8.19 -5.01
CA LYS A 229 -9.91 6.75 -5.07
C LYS A 229 -9.47 6.30 -6.46
N GLY A 230 -10.14 6.79 -7.51
CA GLY A 230 -9.77 6.51 -8.89
C GLY A 230 -8.44 7.15 -9.32
N ALA A 231 -7.97 8.20 -8.64
CA ALA A 231 -6.63 8.77 -8.84
C ALA A 231 -5.56 7.91 -8.16
N LEU A 232 -5.77 7.53 -6.89
CA LEU A 232 -4.89 6.64 -6.11
C LEU A 232 -4.67 5.32 -6.86
N GLU A 233 -5.75 4.66 -7.30
CA GLU A 233 -5.66 3.41 -8.08
C GLU A 233 -4.92 3.58 -9.41
N ARG A 234 -5.03 4.73 -10.07
CA ARG A 234 -4.28 5.02 -11.30
C ARG A 234 -2.80 5.19 -11.01
N THR A 235 -2.45 5.87 -9.91
CA THR A 235 -1.06 6.04 -9.47
C THR A 235 -0.42 4.70 -9.14
N HIS A 236 -1.11 3.85 -8.37
CA HIS A 236 -0.64 2.49 -8.05
C HIS A 236 -0.40 1.67 -9.32
N ARG A 237 -1.40 1.61 -10.22
CA ARG A 237 -1.24 0.93 -11.52
C ARG A 237 -0.09 1.50 -12.35
N TYR A 238 0.14 2.81 -12.29
CA TYR A 238 1.22 3.46 -13.03
C TYR A 238 2.59 3.06 -12.48
N VAL A 239 2.79 3.13 -11.17
CA VAL A 239 4.02 2.68 -10.49
C VAL A 239 4.27 1.19 -10.81
N HIS A 240 3.28 0.34 -10.59
CA HIS A 240 3.37 -1.10 -10.86
C HIS A 240 3.68 -1.45 -12.33
N GLY A 241 3.00 -0.79 -13.26
CA GLY A 241 3.11 -1.09 -14.69
C GLY A 241 4.31 -0.45 -15.38
N ASN A 242 4.82 0.67 -14.89
CA ASN A 242 5.84 1.48 -15.58
C ASN A 242 7.14 1.66 -14.79
N PHE A 243 7.06 1.63 -13.45
CA PHE A 243 8.24 1.61 -12.60
C PHE A 243 8.65 0.16 -12.28
N GLU A 244 7.81 -0.64 -11.67
CA GLU A 244 8.28 -1.96 -11.19
C GLU A 244 8.38 -3.01 -12.29
N ALA A 245 7.59 -2.91 -13.36
CA ALA A 245 7.57 -3.89 -14.43
C ALA A 245 8.96 -4.06 -15.07
N GLY A 246 9.53 -5.27 -14.96
CA GLY A 246 10.83 -5.63 -15.54
C GLY A 246 12.05 -5.13 -14.77
N ARG A 247 11.88 -4.42 -13.64
CA ARG A 247 12.99 -3.98 -12.79
C ARG A 247 13.33 -5.02 -11.73
N LEU A 248 14.60 -5.09 -11.38
CA LEU A 248 15.13 -5.80 -10.22
C LEU A 248 15.85 -4.78 -9.34
N PHE A 249 15.80 -5.01 -8.04
CA PHE A 249 16.39 -4.12 -7.05
C PHE A 249 17.38 -4.91 -6.22
N ALA A 250 18.61 -4.41 -6.07
CA ALA A 250 19.65 -5.04 -5.27
C ALA A 250 19.39 -4.85 -3.77
N ASN A 251 18.91 -3.67 -3.38
CA ASN A 251 18.57 -3.30 -2.01
C ASN A 251 17.66 -2.06 -1.99
N ALA A 252 17.29 -1.59 -0.80
CA ALA A 252 16.46 -0.41 -0.61
C ALA A 252 17.05 0.89 -1.20
N LEU A 253 18.38 1.06 -1.19
CA LEU A 253 19.04 2.25 -1.74
C LEU A 253 18.97 2.24 -3.27
N ASP A 254 19.24 1.09 -3.89
CA ASP A 254 19.10 0.91 -5.34
C ASP A 254 17.64 1.09 -5.80
N PHE A 255 16.67 0.58 -5.04
CA PHE A 255 15.25 0.86 -5.29
C PHE A 255 14.97 2.36 -5.33
N GLN A 256 15.43 3.10 -4.32
CA GLN A 256 15.18 4.53 -4.22
C GLN A 256 15.87 5.32 -5.35
N ASP A 257 17.12 5.00 -5.67
CA ASP A 257 17.86 5.64 -6.77
C ASP A 257 17.19 5.38 -8.13
N GLN A 258 16.78 4.13 -8.41
CA GLN A 258 16.01 3.83 -9.62
C GLN A 258 14.67 4.56 -9.65
N LEU A 259 13.99 4.69 -8.51
CA LEU A 259 12.73 5.44 -8.40
C LEU A 259 12.94 6.92 -8.68
N ASP A 260 14.01 7.52 -8.19
CA ASP A 260 14.33 8.93 -8.42
C ASP A 260 14.61 9.22 -9.90
N ARG A 261 15.46 8.40 -10.54
CA ARG A 261 15.75 8.51 -11.98
C ARG A 261 14.50 8.30 -12.83
N TRP A 262 13.63 7.38 -12.40
CA TRP A 262 12.35 7.16 -13.05
C TRP A 262 11.44 8.39 -12.92
N CYS A 263 11.33 8.98 -11.73
CA CYS A 263 10.56 10.21 -11.48
C CYS A 263 11.06 11.37 -12.34
N GLU A 264 12.39 11.58 -12.43
CA GLU A 264 13.00 12.60 -13.29
C GLU A 264 12.57 12.42 -14.74
N ARG A 265 12.68 11.20 -15.28
CA ARG A 265 12.31 10.91 -16.66
C ARG A 265 10.81 11.10 -16.93
N ILE A 266 9.92 10.65 -16.05
CA ILE A 266 8.47 10.80 -16.28
C ILE A 266 8.02 12.25 -16.11
N ASN A 267 8.74 13.05 -15.34
CA ASN A 267 8.46 14.49 -15.21
C ASN A 267 8.94 15.28 -16.44
N GLN A 268 9.74 14.69 -17.34
CA GLN A 268 10.09 15.33 -18.62
C GLN A 268 9.09 15.04 -19.75
N ARG A 269 8.16 14.09 -19.55
CA ARG A 269 7.25 13.68 -20.63
C ARG A 269 6.13 14.69 -20.88
N VAL A 270 5.61 14.70 -22.10
CA VAL A 270 4.34 15.37 -22.41
C VAL A 270 3.19 14.55 -21.83
N HIS A 271 2.44 15.14 -20.89
CA HIS A 271 1.34 14.44 -20.26
C HIS A 271 0.05 14.52 -21.10
N ARG A 272 -0.61 13.37 -21.33
CA ARG A 272 -1.75 13.24 -22.26
C ARG A 272 -2.90 14.21 -21.98
N THR A 273 -3.23 14.45 -20.71
CA THR A 273 -4.36 15.30 -20.32
C THR A 273 -4.04 16.78 -20.44
N THR A 274 -2.82 17.19 -20.10
CA THR A 274 -2.40 18.60 -20.08
C THR A 274 -1.80 19.04 -21.42
N ARG A 275 -1.42 18.08 -22.28
CA ARG A 275 -0.79 18.29 -23.60
C ARG A 275 0.48 19.14 -23.54
N ALA A 276 1.15 19.17 -22.39
CA ALA A 276 2.40 19.90 -22.17
C ALA A 276 3.40 19.05 -21.37
N PRO A 277 4.71 19.33 -21.48
CA PRO A 277 5.73 18.72 -20.63
C PRO A 277 5.43 18.98 -19.15
N VAL A 278 5.54 17.92 -18.33
CA VAL A 278 5.29 18.02 -16.90
C VAL A 278 6.28 18.97 -16.22
N ALA A 279 7.54 18.96 -16.62
CA ALA A 279 8.61 19.80 -16.07
C ALA A 279 8.36 21.29 -16.31
N GLU A 280 7.92 21.68 -17.50
CA GLU A 280 7.56 23.07 -17.80
C GLU A 280 6.38 23.53 -16.96
N ARG A 281 5.34 22.70 -16.84
CA ARG A 281 4.20 23.02 -15.97
C ARG A 281 4.60 23.10 -14.50
N LEU A 282 5.51 22.23 -14.05
CA LEU A 282 6.04 22.25 -12.69
C LEU A 282 6.82 23.54 -12.44
N ALA A 283 7.63 24.01 -13.39
CA ALA A 283 8.34 25.28 -13.27
C ALA A 283 7.34 26.44 -13.05
N CYS A 284 6.32 26.55 -13.90
CA CYS A 284 5.27 27.56 -13.73
C CYS A 284 4.47 27.40 -12.43
N GLU A 285 4.23 26.16 -12.00
CA GLU A 285 3.50 25.89 -10.75
C GLU A 285 4.33 26.29 -9.52
N ARG A 286 5.65 26.09 -9.55
CA ARG A 286 6.57 26.46 -8.46
C ARG A 286 6.58 27.95 -8.18
N GLU A 287 6.39 28.79 -9.19
CA GLU A 287 6.24 30.24 -9.01
C GLU A 287 5.00 30.63 -8.19
N ARG A 288 4.01 29.74 -8.09
CA ARG A 288 2.79 29.93 -7.27
C ARG A 288 2.84 29.22 -5.91
N MET A 289 3.89 28.45 -5.67
CA MET A 289 4.14 27.73 -4.42
C MET A 289 5.09 28.52 -3.53
N ARG A 290 5.12 28.18 -2.24
CA ARG A 290 6.10 28.78 -1.32
C ARG A 290 7.44 28.07 -1.45
N ALA A 291 8.52 28.78 -1.13
CA ALA A 291 9.83 28.15 -0.98
C ALA A 291 9.80 27.10 0.13
N LEU A 292 10.62 26.06 -0.03
CA LEU A 292 10.88 25.11 1.05
C LEU A 292 11.59 25.83 2.20
N PRO A 293 11.30 25.49 3.48
CA PRO A 293 12.07 26.01 4.60
C PRO A 293 13.53 25.57 4.50
N CYS A 294 14.44 26.36 5.08
CA CYS A 294 15.87 26.02 5.13
C CYS A 294 16.14 24.65 5.78
N LYS A 295 15.28 24.26 6.73
CA LYS A 295 15.27 22.94 7.35
C LYS A 295 13.84 22.39 7.31
N LEU A 296 13.68 21.23 6.68
CA LEU A 296 12.41 20.49 6.72
C LEU A 296 12.12 19.98 8.15
N PRO A 297 10.84 19.77 8.50
CA PRO A 297 10.46 19.19 9.77
C PRO A 297 11.22 17.90 10.04
N ASP A 298 11.68 17.74 11.27
CA ASP A 298 12.42 16.58 11.72
C ASP A 298 11.44 15.40 11.91
N PRO A 299 11.54 14.32 11.12
CA PRO A 299 10.61 13.20 11.19
C PRO A 299 11.07 12.13 12.18
N ASP A 300 12.23 12.29 12.84
CA ASP A 300 12.87 11.21 13.59
C ASP A 300 12.10 10.89 14.87
N ARG A 301 12.01 9.58 15.15
CA ARG A 301 11.35 9.09 16.35
C ARG A 301 12.30 9.21 17.54
N ARG A 302 11.86 9.91 18.59
CA ARG A 302 12.63 10.12 19.81
C ARG A 302 11.96 9.52 21.03
N TRP A 303 12.73 8.85 21.89
CA TRP A 303 12.27 8.38 23.19
C TRP A 303 13.46 8.19 24.14
N VAL A 304 13.17 8.14 25.43
CA VAL A 304 14.19 7.91 26.46
C VAL A 304 14.18 6.43 26.86
N ALA A 305 15.35 5.84 26.98
CA ALA A 305 15.53 4.50 27.55
C ALA A 305 16.68 4.49 28.54
N ARG A 306 16.70 3.48 29.43
CA ARG A 306 17.84 3.21 30.30
C ARG A 306 18.72 2.15 29.66
N VAL A 307 20.04 2.38 29.66
CA VAL A 307 21.01 1.39 29.16
C VAL A 307 20.96 0.17 30.06
N ALA A 308 20.60 -0.98 29.50
CA ALA A 308 20.51 -2.24 30.24
C ALA A 308 21.92 -2.79 30.59
N PRO A 309 22.04 -3.69 31.59
CA PRO A 309 23.32 -4.34 31.92
C PRO A 309 23.94 -5.10 30.75
N GLN A 310 23.09 -5.68 29.89
CA GLN A 310 23.47 -6.07 28.54
C GLN A 310 23.17 -4.87 27.63
N PRO A 311 24.18 -4.09 27.21
CA PRO A 311 23.98 -2.76 26.65
C PRO A 311 23.59 -2.86 25.17
N TYR A 312 22.39 -3.35 24.89
CA TYR A 312 21.82 -3.41 23.56
C TYR A 312 20.45 -2.75 23.54
N LEU A 313 20.21 -1.96 22.50
CA LEU A 313 18.92 -1.41 22.14
C LEU A 313 18.27 -2.30 21.09
N ARG A 314 17.13 -2.91 21.42
CA ARG A 314 16.30 -3.59 20.44
C ARG A 314 15.43 -2.60 19.69
N PHE A 315 15.62 -2.48 18.38
CA PHE A 315 14.82 -1.63 17.50
C PHE A 315 14.62 -2.30 16.15
N ASP A 316 13.39 -2.25 15.63
CA ASP A 316 13.04 -2.76 14.29
C ASP A 316 13.50 -4.22 14.01
N ARG A 317 13.38 -5.08 15.04
CA ARG A 317 13.81 -6.51 15.06
C ARG A 317 15.32 -6.75 15.10
N ASN A 318 16.14 -5.72 15.29
CA ASN A 318 17.59 -5.84 15.45
C ASN A 318 18.04 -5.35 16.82
N ASP A 319 19.21 -5.79 17.25
CA ASP A 319 19.86 -5.36 18.48
C ASP A 319 21.08 -4.49 18.14
N TYR A 320 21.11 -3.27 18.65
CA TYR A 320 22.18 -2.30 18.43
C TYR A 320 22.93 -2.07 19.74
N SER A 321 24.24 -2.33 19.76
CA SER A 321 25.05 -2.13 20.97
C SER A 321 25.08 -0.65 21.41
N LEU A 322 25.09 -0.44 22.71
CA LEU A 322 25.29 0.84 23.39
C LEU A 322 26.60 0.80 24.17
N ASP A 323 27.15 1.96 24.49
CA ASP A 323 28.36 2.04 25.30
C ASP A 323 28.14 1.39 26.68
N PRO A 324 28.87 0.29 27.00
CA PRO A 324 28.73 -0.42 28.28
C PRO A 324 29.07 0.44 29.50
N ARG A 325 29.88 1.51 29.34
CA ARG A 325 30.21 2.44 30.44
C ARG A 325 28.99 3.21 30.93
N LEU A 326 27.96 3.31 30.09
CA LEU A 326 26.72 4.01 30.38
C LEU A 326 25.63 3.10 30.96
N ALA A 327 25.93 1.83 31.26
CA ALA A 327 24.97 0.90 31.86
C ALA A 327 24.29 1.51 33.11
N GLY A 328 22.96 1.49 33.14
CA GLY A 328 22.12 2.09 34.18
C GLY A 328 21.77 3.58 33.97
N ARG A 329 22.46 4.30 33.07
CA ARG A 329 22.17 5.71 32.73
C ARG A 329 21.01 5.82 31.75
N ARG A 330 20.39 7.01 31.68
CA ARG A 330 19.29 7.32 30.73
C ARG A 330 19.87 7.94 29.46
N VAL A 331 19.47 7.44 28.32
CA VAL A 331 19.85 7.94 27.00
C VAL A 331 18.61 8.34 26.21
N GLU A 332 18.67 9.46 25.48
CA GLU A 332 17.71 9.77 24.43
C GLU A 332 18.12 8.99 23.17
N ILE A 333 17.18 8.25 22.61
CA ILE A 333 17.33 7.52 21.38
C ILE A 333 16.62 8.29 20.28
N THR A 334 17.33 8.55 19.19
CA THR A 334 16.79 9.08 17.94
C THR A 334 16.89 7.99 16.87
N ALA A 335 15.74 7.53 16.38
CA ALA A 335 15.66 6.59 15.26
C ALA A 335 15.15 7.32 14.01
N SER A 336 16.04 7.48 13.04
CA SER A 336 15.73 8.03 11.73
C SER A 336 15.50 6.91 10.71
N GLN A 337 15.29 7.27 9.45
CA GLN A 337 15.29 6.32 8.33
C GLN A 337 16.68 5.75 8.00
N ARG A 338 17.76 6.36 8.48
CA ARG A 338 19.13 6.02 8.10
C ARG A 338 20.01 5.56 9.24
N ALA A 339 19.74 6.02 10.46
CA ALA A 339 20.60 5.77 11.60
C ALA A 339 19.81 5.71 12.91
N ILE A 340 20.38 4.99 13.86
CA ILE A 340 19.98 4.93 15.26
C ILE A 340 21.08 5.60 16.08
N THR A 341 20.74 6.69 16.76
CA THR A 341 21.67 7.44 17.60
C THR A 341 21.16 7.45 19.03
N ALA A 342 22.06 7.25 20.00
CA ALA A 342 21.75 7.33 21.42
C ALA A 342 22.69 8.33 22.11
N VAL A 343 22.15 9.24 22.92
CA VAL A 343 22.91 10.28 23.62
C VAL A 343 22.53 10.28 25.10
N ALA A 344 23.52 10.29 26.00
CA ALA A 344 23.29 10.38 27.44
C ALA A 344 22.62 11.70 27.83
N LEU A 345 21.50 11.65 28.55
CA LEU A 345 20.71 12.85 28.88
C LEU A 345 21.41 13.78 29.89
N ASP A 346 22.24 13.22 30.75
CA ASP A 346 22.91 13.90 31.86
C ASP A 346 24.27 14.49 31.45
N THR A 347 25.02 13.85 30.54
CA THR A 347 26.32 14.36 30.07
C THR A 347 26.35 14.85 28.62
N GLY A 348 25.35 14.51 27.80
CA GLY A 348 25.38 14.75 26.36
C GLY A 348 26.36 13.85 25.59
N GLU A 349 26.95 12.85 26.24
CA GLU A 349 27.89 11.92 25.61
C GLU A 349 27.18 11.02 24.59
N LEU A 350 27.81 10.79 23.44
CA LEU A 350 27.31 9.85 22.42
C LEU A 350 27.42 8.42 22.96
N ALA A 351 26.29 7.79 23.24
CA ALA A 351 26.18 6.43 23.72
C ALA A 351 26.28 5.39 22.59
N ALA A 352 25.81 5.73 21.39
CA ALA A 352 25.95 4.90 20.19
C ALA A 352 25.55 5.68 18.94
N HIS A 353 26.12 5.28 17.80
CA HIS A 353 25.65 5.64 16.46
C HIS A 353 25.76 4.43 15.54
N HIS A 354 24.64 3.98 14.98
CA HIS A 354 24.57 2.84 14.06
C HIS A 354 23.79 3.20 12.81
N ASP A 355 24.21 2.67 11.66
CA ASP A 355 23.36 2.65 10.48
C ASP A 355 22.11 1.80 10.74
N ARG A 356 20.95 2.30 10.31
CA ARG A 356 19.68 1.57 10.43
C ARG A 356 19.64 0.49 9.36
N VAL A 357 19.28 -0.72 9.78
CA VAL A 357 19.17 -1.89 8.90
C VAL A 357 17.74 -2.41 8.97
N PHE A 358 17.13 -2.64 7.80
CA PHE A 358 15.74 -3.07 7.70
C PHE A 358 15.56 -4.59 7.64
N ALA A 359 16.63 -5.36 7.38
CA ALA A 359 16.68 -6.80 7.66
C ALA A 359 16.45 -7.05 9.16
N GLY A 360 16.00 -8.23 9.55
CA GLY A 360 15.65 -8.54 10.94
C GLY A 360 16.49 -9.66 11.55
N GLY A 361 16.50 -9.72 12.88
CA GLY A 361 17.15 -10.79 13.64
C GLY A 361 18.67 -10.68 13.69
N LEU A 362 19.21 -9.48 13.51
CA LEU A 362 20.65 -9.22 13.50
C LEU A 362 21.08 -8.46 14.76
N SER A 363 22.34 -8.65 15.16
CA SER A 363 22.96 -7.93 16.26
C SER A 363 24.18 -7.17 15.76
N PHE A 364 24.16 -5.85 15.93
CA PHE A 364 25.21 -4.93 15.50
C PHE A 364 26.00 -4.47 16.73
N THR A 365 27.23 -4.96 16.83
CA THR A 365 28.14 -4.63 17.94
C THR A 365 29.25 -3.72 17.42
N ASP A 366 29.32 -2.52 17.97
CA ASP A 366 30.43 -1.60 17.69
C ASP A 366 31.71 -2.20 18.30
N PRO A 367 32.81 -2.32 17.53
CA PRO A 367 34.09 -2.79 18.05
C PRO A 367 34.56 -2.03 19.30
N ALA A 368 34.31 -0.72 19.40
CA ALA A 368 34.65 0.08 20.57
C ALA A 368 33.83 -0.32 21.80
N HIS A 369 32.54 -0.64 21.63
CA HIS A 369 31.69 -1.13 22.72
C HIS A 369 32.15 -2.50 23.20
N GLN A 370 32.53 -3.39 22.29
CA GLN A 370 33.08 -4.71 22.63
C GLN A 370 34.37 -4.57 23.45
N GLN A 371 35.31 -3.74 23.00
CA GLN A 371 36.56 -3.48 23.73
C GLN A 371 36.31 -2.87 25.12
N ALA A 372 35.38 -1.90 25.22
CA ALA A 372 35.02 -1.29 26.50
C ALA A 372 34.41 -2.32 27.47
N LEU A 373 33.58 -3.23 26.96
CA LEU A 373 32.98 -4.30 27.78
C LEU A 373 34.04 -5.28 28.30
N GLU A 374 35.02 -5.63 27.46
CA GLU A 374 36.15 -6.49 27.85
C GLU A 374 37.02 -5.84 28.94
N ARG A 375 37.33 -4.55 28.80
CA ARG A 375 38.06 -3.78 29.84
C ARG A 375 37.33 -3.78 31.17
N LEU A 376 36.03 -3.44 31.17
CA LEU A 376 35.20 -3.44 32.38
C LEU A 376 35.10 -4.83 33.03
N ARG A 377 35.07 -5.91 32.23
CA ARG A 377 35.09 -7.29 32.75
C ARG A 377 36.42 -7.64 33.40
N SER A 378 37.54 -7.25 32.77
CA SER A 378 38.88 -7.49 33.32
C SER A 378 39.11 -6.71 34.61
N GLU A 379 38.69 -5.45 34.68
CA GLU A 379 38.76 -4.64 35.91
C GLU A 379 37.94 -5.26 37.06
N ARG A 380 36.73 -5.77 36.76
CA ARG A 380 35.91 -6.47 37.77
C ARG A 380 36.58 -7.76 38.27
N LYS A 381 37.26 -8.50 37.39
CA LYS A 381 38.02 -9.70 37.78
C LYS A 381 39.22 -9.34 38.65
N GLY A 382 40.00 -8.31 38.27
CA GLY A 382 41.16 -7.84 39.04
C GLY A 382 40.81 -7.21 40.39
N ARG A 383 39.59 -6.68 40.54
CA ARG A 383 39.08 -6.13 41.82
C ARG A 383 38.50 -7.20 42.76
N ARG A 384 38.36 -8.44 42.33
CA ARG A 384 37.90 -9.53 43.22
C ARG A 384 39.11 -9.92 44.08
N PRO A 385 39.15 -9.62 45.39
CA PRO A 385 40.19 -10.17 46.24
C PRO A 385 40.14 -11.69 46.11
N GLU A 386 41.29 -12.34 45.97
CA GLU A 386 41.35 -13.78 46.19
C GLU A 386 40.75 -14.02 47.58
N PRO A 387 39.76 -14.93 47.72
CA PRO A 387 39.26 -15.23 49.05
C PRO A 387 40.45 -15.69 49.90
N GLU A 388 40.69 -15.03 51.03
CA GLU A 388 41.54 -15.60 52.08
C GLU A 388 40.87 -16.89 52.52
N VAL A 389 41.32 -18.01 51.96
CA VAL A 389 40.89 -19.33 52.38
C VAL A 389 41.66 -19.64 53.66
N GLU A 390 40.98 -19.68 54.80
CA GLU A 390 41.54 -20.27 56.01
C GLU A 390 41.90 -21.73 55.69
N VAL A 391 43.18 -22.01 55.46
CA VAL A 391 43.70 -23.38 55.38
C VAL A 391 43.72 -23.93 56.80
N ARG A 392 42.68 -24.68 57.17
CA ARG A 392 42.64 -25.35 58.48
C ARG A 392 43.67 -26.49 58.49
N PRO A 393 44.46 -26.64 59.57
CA PRO A 393 45.39 -27.77 59.72
C PRO A 393 44.66 -29.10 59.54
N LEU A 394 45.26 -30.01 58.76
CA LEU A 394 44.69 -31.32 58.44
C LEU A 394 44.38 -32.17 59.70
N ALA A 395 45.12 -31.95 60.79
CA ALA A 395 44.90 -32.57 62.10
C ALA A 395 43.46 -32.40 62.62
N ARG A 396 42.76 -31.34 62.21
CA ARG A 396 41.37 -31.10 62.62
C ARG A 396 40.37 -32.07 61.96
N TYR A 397 40.75 -32.67 60.83
CA TYR A 397 39.95 -33.71 60.18
C TYR A 397 40.25 -35.08 60.76
N ASP A 398 41.48 -35.31 61.23
CA ASP A 398 41.88 -36.54 61.89
C ASP A 398 41.12 -36.75 63.22
N GLU A 399 40.77 -35.67 63.93
CA GLU A 399 39.94 -35.73 65.15
C GLU A 399 38.46 -36.09 64.90
N LEU A 400 37.97 -35.97 63.65
CA LEU A 400 36.57 -36.20 63.29
C LEU A 400 36.29 -37.63 62.77
N ILE A 401 37.33 -38.44 62.60
CA ILE A 401 37.21 -39.84 62.18
C ILE A 401 37.57 -40.73 63.38
N PRO A 402 36.59 -41.20 64.18
CA PRO A 402 36.88 -42.22 65.19
C PRO A 402 37.37 -43.49 64.50
N ALA A 403 38.47 -44.05 65.02
CA ALA A 403 39.12 -45.27 64.53
C ALA A 403 38.25 -46.52 64.66
#